data_AF-A0A1F4D5U8-F1
#
_entry.id   AF-A0A1F4D5U8-F1
#
_cell.length_a   1.000
_cell.length_b   1.000
_cell.length_c   1.000
_cell.angle_alpha   90.00
_cell.angle_beta   90.00
_cell.angle_gamma   90.00
#
_symmetry.space_group_name_H-M   'P 1'
#
loop_
_entity.id
_entity.type
_entity.pdbx_description
1 polymer ?
#
loop_
_entity_poly.entity_id
_entity_poly.type
_entity_poly.pdbx_seq_one_letter_code
_entity_poly.pdbx_strand_id
1 'polypeptide(L)'
;MNERTETGGASDSGATAGASDRNPAIEATRLLGKWTRAARGHVSLGARCSCGFAPSAGNVQLQDFEIQILDYLFARHGGSAADPRVAALRERAGYRAGEAGSITELLRAIATETPGDAVELKLALLSDLNRSIDSFEELHRR
;
A
#
# COMPACT_ATOMS: atom_id res chain seq x y z
N MET A 1 3.11 39.71 -48.55
CA MET A 1 4.51 40.00 -48.18
C MET A 1 4.46 40.71 -46.83
N ASN A 2 4.75 39.98 -45.75
CA ASN A 2 5.30 40.50 -44.48
C ASN A 2 5.50 39.29 -43.56
N GLU A 3 6.77 39.03 -43.29
CA GLU A 3 7.31 37.96 -42.46
C GLU A 3 7.37 38.36 -40.98
N ARG A 4 7.62 37.32 -40.16
CA ARG A 4 8.09 37.26 -38.76
C ARG A 4 6.98 37.14 -37.71
N THR A 5 6.95 36.01 -37.02
CA THR A 5 7.75 35.81 -35.78
C THR A 5 7.77 34.34 -35.37
N GLU A 6 8.95 33.91 -34.92
CA GLU A 6 9.28 32.64 -34.29
C GLU A 6 8.58 32.45 -32.93
N THR A 7 8.15 31.22 -32.66
CA THR A 7 8.17 30.54 -31.35
C THR A 7 8.17 29.03 -31.68
N GLY A 8 9.16 28.19 -31.37
CA GLY A 8 10.13 28.27 -30.28
C GLY A 8 9.51 27.74 -28.99
N GLY A 9 9.62 26.42 -28.76
CA GLY A 9 9.28 25.74 -27.50
C GLY A 9 7.80 25.33 -27.39
N ALA A 10 7.42 24.19 -26.82
CA ALA A 10 8.18 23.20 -26.10
C ALA A 10 7.44 21.86 -26.25
N SER A 11 8.18 20.83 -26.65
CA SER A 11 7.81 19.46 -26.36
C SER A 11 7.87 19.27 -24.84
N ASP A 12 6.74 19.45 -24.16
CA ASP A 12 6.60 18.94 -22.79
C ASP A 12 5.90 17.58 -22.85
N SER A 13 6.65 16.59 -23.33
CA SER A 13 6.39 15.19 -23.01
C SER A 13 7.16 14.85 -21.73
N GLY A 14 6.77 15.51 -20.64
CA GLY A 14 7.45 15.47 -19.34
C GLY A 14 6.62 14.79 -18.25
N ALA A 15 5.98 13.65 -18.52
CA ALA A 15 5.36 12.85 -17.46
C ALA A 15 5.15 11.39 -17.91
N THR A 16 6.17 10.54 -17.74
CA THR A 16 6.02 9.09 -17.47
C THR A 16 7.35 8.36 -17.21
N ALA A 17 8.51 9.01 -17.27
CA ALA A 17 9.83 8.40 -17.02
C ALA A 17 10.15 8.19 -15.51
N GLY A 18 9.21 7.64 -14.75
CA GLY A 18 9.40 7.24 -13.35
C GLY A 18 8.64 5.97 -12.95
N ALA A 19 8.04 5.26 -13.91
CA ALA A 19 7.32 4.01 -13.68
C ALA A 19 8.19 2.76 -13.91
N SER A 20 9.17 2.84 -14.80
CA SER A 20 9.88 1.66 -15.35
C SER A 20 11.10 1.16 -14.56
N ASP A 21 11.40 1.74 -13.39
CA ASP A 21 12.57 1.33 -12.56
C ASP A 21 12.21 1.07 -11.09
N ARG A 22 10.91 0.87 -10.79
CA ARG A 22 10.48 0.60 -9.42
C ARG A 22 10.66 -0.88 -9.11
N ASN A 23 11.63 -1.18 -8.26
CA ASN A 23 11.84 -2.54 -7.78
C ASN A 23 10.87 -2.85 -6.63
N PRO A 24 9.95 -3.83 -6.77
CA PRO A 24 8.96 -4.15 -5.75
C PRO A 24 9.61 -4.63 -4.44
N ALA A 25 10.79 -5.24 -4.48
CA ALA A 25 11.49 -5.68 -3.28
C ALA A 25 12.04 -4.50 -2.48
N ILE A 26 12.56 -3.47 -3.15
CA ILE A 26 13.03 -2.23 -2.52
C ILE A 26 11.84 -1.49 -1.90
N GLU A 27 10.74 -1.37 -2.65
CA GLU A 27 9.52 -0.73 -2.15
C GLU A 27 8.92 -1.48 -0.97
N ALA A 28 8.86 -2.81 -1.02
CA ALA A 28 8.39 -3.63 0.10
C ALA A 28 9.28 -3.47 1.35
N THR A 29 10.60 -3.39 1.20
CA THR A 29 11.53 -3.16 2.32
C THR A 29 11.31 -1.78 2.95
N ARG A 30 11.16 -0.73 2.13
CA ARG A 30 10.84 0.62 2.59
C ARG A 30 9.50 0.65 3.34
N LEU A 31 8.49 0.01 2.76
CA LEU A 31 7.15 -0.04 3.30
C LEU A 31 7.06 -0.89 4.56
N LEU A 32 7.88 -1.94 4.70
CA LEU A 32 8.01 -2.73 5.93
C LEU A 32 8.49 -1.87 7.10
N GLY A 33 9.48 -1.01 6.86
CA GLY A 33 9.94 -0.05 7.86
C GLY A 33 8.85 0.95 8.25
N LYS A 34 8.06 1.43 7.28
CA LYS A 34 6.94 2.33 7.53
C LYS A 34 5.82 1.65 8.32
N TRP A 35 5.36 0.50 7.86
CA TRP A 35 4.35 -0.33 8.53
C TRP A 35 4.76 -0.63 9.97
N THR A 36 6.00 -1.06 10.23
CA THR A 36 6.46 -1.38 11.59
C THR A 36 6.35 -0.19 12.55
N ARG A 37 6.59 1.04 12.06
CA ARG A 37 6.43 2.26 12.86
C ARG A 37 4.96 2.62 13.05
N ALA A 38 4.18 2.62 11.97
CA ALA A 38 2.77 3.00 12.02
C ALA A 38 1.91 1.99 12.82
N ALA A 39 2.18 0.69 12.68
CA ALA A 39 1.51 -0.39 13.39
C ALA A 39 1.69 -0.30 14.92
N ARG A 40 2.83 0.19 15.38
CA ARG A 40 3.16 0.40 16.81
C ARG A 40 2.82 1.80 17.30
N GLY A 41 2.35 2.69 16.42
CA GLY A 41 1.98 4.04 16.79
C GLY A 41 0.73 4.02 17.66
N HIS A 42 0.86 4.45 18.91
CA HIS A 42 -0.30 4.66 19.78
C HIS A 42 -1.04 5.91 19.33
N VAL A 43 -2.22 5.73 18.75
CA VAL A 43 -3.12 6.85 18.48
C VAL A 43 -3.87 7.16 19.77
N SER A 44 -3.70 8.38 20.28
CA SER A 44 -4.59 8.89 21.31
C SER A 44 -5.93 9.16 20.65
N LEU A 45 -6.95 8.35 20.95
CA LEU A 45 -8.30 8.53 20.41
C LEU A 45 -8.98 9.74 21.07
N GLY A 46 -8.46 10.93 20.78
CA GLY A 46 -8.85 12.21 21.35
C GLY A 46 -9.97 12.91 20.58
N ALA A 47 -10.82 12.19 19.86
CA ALA A 47 -12.09 12.70 19.32
C ALA A 47 -12.89 11.51 18.79
N ARG A 48 -14.21 11.56 18.97
CA ARG A 48 -15.18 10.52 18.59
C ARG A 48 -15.01 10.10 17.13
N CYS A 49 -14.34 8.96 16.87
CA CYS A 49 -14.45 8.27 15.60
C CYS A 49 -15.91 7.83 15.38
N SER A 50 -16.43 7.98 14.16
CA SER A 50 -17.81 7.63 13.80
C SER A 50 -18.03 6.12 13.61
N CYS A 51 -16.97 5.31 13.65
CA CYS A 51 -17.07 3.87 13.74
C CYS A 51 -17.46 3.50 15.18
N GLY A 52 -18.76 3.31 15.42
CA GLY A 52 -19.37 3.11 16.74
C GLY A 52 -18.99 1.83 17.47
N PHE A 53 -17.71 1.63 17.77
CA PHE A 53 -17.23 0.60 18.68
C PHE A 53 -17.11 1.20 20.10
N ALA A 54 -17.55 0.42 21.09
CA ALA A 54 -17.90 0.78 22.46
C ALA A 54 -16.81 1.51 23.29
N PRO A 55 -17.13 2.09 24.47
CA PRO A 55 -16.26 2.97 25.24
C PRO A 55 -15.22 2.14 26.01
N SER A 56 -14.21 1.65 25.29
CA SER A 56 -12.99 1.14 25.90
C SER A 56 -11.94 2.22 25.74
N ALA A 57 -11.44 2.75 26.86
CA ALA A 57 -10.28 3.64 26.90
C ALA A 57 -8.98 2.89 26.52
N GLY A 58 -8.97 2.26 25.35
CA GLY A 58 -7.89 1.45 24.82
C GLY A 58 -7.26 2.15 23.61
N ASN A 59 -5.93 2.23 23.60
CA ASN A 59 -5.17 2.76 22.49
C ASN A 59 -5.38 1.86 21.26
N VAL A 60 -6.24 2.26 20.34
CA VAL A 60 -6.41 1.57 19.05
C VAL A 60 -5.15 1.80 18.22
N GLN A 61 -4.57 0.73 17.72
CA GLN A 61 -3.37 0.75 16.89
C GLN A 61 -3.72 0.44 15.43
N LEU A 62 -2.90 0.91 14.50
CA LEU A 62 -3.06 0.52 13.09
C LEU A 62 -2.93 -1.00 12.91
N GLN A 63 -2.18 -1.67 13.78
CA GLN A 63 -2.07 -3.13 13.80
C GLN A 63 -3.43 -3.83 14.00
N ASP A 64 -4.34 -3.23 14.77
CA ASP A 64 -5.68 -3.81 14.99
C ASP A 64 -6.52 -3.85 13.70
N PHE A 65 -6.13 -3.05 12.69
CA PHE A 65 -6.76 -3.01 11.38
C PHE A 65 -6.06 -3.86 10.31
N GLU A 66 -5.06 -4.67 10.69
CA GLU A 66 -4.23 -5.43 9.75
C GLU A 66 -5.09 -6.37 8.87
N ILE A 67 -6.08 -7.05 9.45
CA ILE A 67 -6.97 -7.96 8.71
C ILE A 67 -7.84 -7.19 7.71
N GLN A 68 -8.44 -6.06 8.10
CA GLN A 68 -9.29 -5.26 7.22
C GLN A 68 -8.51 -4.64 6.07
N ILE A 69 -7.24 -4.26 6.31
CA ILE A 69 -6.34 -3.79 5.26
C ILE A 69 -6.02 -4.93 4.29
N LEU A 70 -5.71 -6.13 4.78
CA LEU A 70 -5.46 -7.30 3.94
C LEU A 70 -6.69 -7.70 3.12
N ASP A 71 -7.88 -7.68 3.74
CA ASP A 71 -9.16 -7.92 3.06
C ASP A 71 -9.35 -6.94 1.90
N TYR A 72 -9.13 -5.65 2.16
CA TYR A 72 -9.21 -4.61 1.14
C TYR A 72 -8.22 -4.85 -0.02
N LEU A 73 -6.94 -5.10 0.30
CA LEU A 73 -5.90 -5.31 -0.71
C LEU A 73 -6.21 -6.53 -1.57
N PHE A 74 -6.52 -7.66 -0.95
CA PHE A 74 -6.76 -8.90 -1.68
C PHE A 74 -8.10 -8.93 -2.41
N ALA A 75 -9.09 -8.15 -1.99
CA ALA A 75 -10.31 -7.93 -2.76
C ALA A 75 -10.03 -7.03 -3.99
N ARG A 76 -9.25 -5.96 -3.81
CA ARG A 76 -8.92 -5.00 -4.87
C ARG A 76 -8.03 -5.58 -5.97
N HIS A 77 -7.06 -6.42 -5.61
CA HIS A 77 -6.14 -7.06 -6.56
C HIS A 77 -6.56 -8.48 -6.95
N GLY A 78 -7.60 -9.03 -6.33
CA GLY A 78 -8.11 -10.38 -6.56
C GLY A 78 -9.11 -10.51 -7.71
N GLY A 79 -9.11 -9.57 -8.68
CA GLY A 79 -10.10 -9.49 -9.76
C GLY A 79 -10.25 -10.76 -10.63
N SER A 80 -9.33 -11.71 -10.50
CA SER A 80 -9.60 -13.13 -10.75
C SER A 80 -9.15 -13.89 -9.52
N ALA A 81 -10.07 -14.55 -8.81
CA ALA A 81 -9.75 -15.45 -7.70
C ALA A 81 -8.77 -16.58 -8.10
N ALA A 82 -8.47 -16.71 -9.40
CA ALA A 82 -7.58 -17.70 -9.99
C ALA A 82 -6.20 -17.14 -10.43
N ASP A 83 -5.82 -15.88 -10.16
CA ASP A 83 -4.43 -15.46 -10.44
C ASP A 83 -3.47 -16.17 -9.46
N PRO A 84 -2.62 -17.11 -9.94
CA PRO A 84 -1.75 -17.89 -9.07
C PRO A 84 -0.73 -17.00 -8.33
N ARG A 85 -0.41 -15.82 -8.86
CA ARG A 85 0.53 -14.88 -8.25
C ARG A 85 -0.10 -14.21 -7.03
N VAL A 86 -1.39 -13.86 -7.11
CA VAL A 86 -2.16 -13.35 -5.95
C VAL A 86 -2.33 -14.47 -4.91
N ALA A 87 -2.61 -15.69 -5.34
CA ALA A 87 -2.73 -16.85 -4.44
C ALA A 87 -1.43 -17.12 -3.67
N ALA A 88 -0.27 -17.08 -4.33
CA ALA A 88 1.03 -17.23 -3.69
C ALA A 88 1.30 -16.12 -2.66
N LEU A 89 0.94 -14.87 -2.96
CA LEU A 89 1.07 -13.77 -2.00
C LEU A 89 0.15 -13.94 -0.78
N ARG A 90 -1.09 -14.44 -0.98
CA ARG A 90 -2.02 -14.75 0.12
C ARG A 90 -1.46 -15.82 1.03
N GLU A 91 -0.94 -16.91 0.45
CA GLU A 91 -0.34 -18.01 1.20
C GLU A 91 0.86 -17.54 2.04
N ARG A 92 1.79 -16.79 1.43
CA ARG A 92 2.98 -16.28 2.13
C ARG A 92 2.63 -15.27 3.21
N ALA A 93 1.54 -14.53 3.05
CA ALA A 93 1.00 -13.65 4.08
C ALA A 93 0.23 -14.39 5.19
N GLY A 94 0.00 -15.70 5.06
CA GLY A 94 -0.88 -16.47 5.95
C GLY A 94 -2.33 -15.98 5.92
N TYR A 95 -2.75 -15.35 4.83
CA TYR A 95 -4.01 -14.63 4.76
C TYR A 95 -5.22 -15.56 4.64
N ARG A 96 -6.20 -15.32 5.50
CA ARG A 96 -7.56 -15.88 5.48
C ARG A 96 -8.54 -14.73 5.69
N ALA A 97 -9.46 -14.57 4.75
CA ALA A 97 -10.38 -13.44 4.74
C ALA A 97 -11.13 -13.28 6.08
N GLY A 98 -11.05 -12.08 6.66
CA GLY A 98 -11.68 -11.74 7.94
C GLY A 98 -11.14 -12.48 9.19
N GLU A 99 -10.14 -13.34 9.06
CA GLU A 99 -9.66 -14.20 10.15
C GLU A 99 -8.19 -13.98 10.48
N ALA A 100 -7.32 -14.08 9.48
CA ALA A 100 -5.88 -14.16 9.71
C ALA A 100 -5.07 -13.53 8.57
N GLY A 101 -3.82 -13.20 8.88
CA GLY A 101 -2.84 -12.73 7.91
C GLY A 101 -1.88 -11.74 8.53
N SER A 102 -0.76 -11.51 7.86
CA SER A 102 0.18 -10.46 8.24
C SER A 102 0.70 -9.66 7.06
N ILE A 103 0.55 -8.34 7.15
CA ILE A 103 1.18 -7.36 6.27
C ILE A 103 2.69 -7.46 6.38
N THR A 104 3.21 -7.73 7.58
CA THR A 104 4.65 -7.91 7.80
C THR A 104 5.20 -9.08 6.99
N GLU A 105 4.51 -10.22 7.01
CA GLU A 105 4.92 -11.41 6.26
C GLU A 105 4.70 -11.22 4.75
N LEU A 106 3.63 -10.54 4.34
CA LEU A 106 3.42 -10.14 2.94
C LEU A 106 4.58 -9.28 2.41
N LEU A 107 4.98 -8.26 3.16
CA LEU A 107 6.06 -7.35 2.76
C LEU A 107 7.41 -8.06 2.73
N ARG A 108 7.70 -8.92 3.72
CA ARG A 108 8.90 -9.78 3.70
C ARG A 108 8.91 -10.73 2.51
N ALA A 109 7.77 -11.32 2.19
CA ALA A 109 7.64 -12.23 1.06
C ALA A 109 8.00 -11.54 -0.26
N ILE A 110 7.49 -10.33 -0.48
CA ILE A 110 7.80 -9.53 -1.68
C ILE A 110 9.26 -9.05 -1.67
N ALA A 111 9.80 -8.64 -0.51
CA ALA A 111 11.17 -8.16 -0.38
C ALA A 111 12.25 -9.23 -0.65
N THR A 112 11.91 -10.50 -0.42
CA THR A 112 12.85 -11.64 -0.55
C THR A 112 12.67 -12.43 -1.84
N GLU A 113 11.69 -12.07 -2.67
CA GLU A 113 11.38 -12.78 -3.90
C GLU A 113 12.34 -12.39 -5.03
N THR A 114 12.56 -13.34 -5.94
CA THR A 114 13.38 -13.11 -7.14
C THR A 114 12.77 -11.98 -7.98
N PRO A 115 13.59 -10.98 -8.40
CA PRO A 115 13.14 -9.92 -9.29
C PRO A 115 12.60 -10.49 -10.60
N GLY A 116 11.44 -10.01 -11.06
CA GLY A 116 10.92 -10.28 -12.41
C GLY A 116 9.55 -10.92 -12.48
N ASP A 117 9.05 -11.57 -11.42
CA ASP A 117 7.67 -12.07 -11.41
C ASP A 117 6.68 -11.04 -10.85
N ALA A 118 5.50 -10.97 -11.45
CA ALA A 118 4.35 -10.19 -10.99
C ALA A 118 4.66 -8.73 -10.61
N VAL A 119 5.65 -8.09 -11.24
CA VAL A 119 6.20 -6.78 -10.82
C VAL A 119 5.11 -5.73 -10.72
N GLU A 120 4.30 -5.55 -11.76
CA GLU A 120 3.22 -4.57 -11.78
C GLU A 120 2.14 -4.85 -10.73
N LEU A 121 1.78 -6.12 -10.52
CA LEU A 121 0.82 -6.52 -9.49
C LEU A 121 1.34 -6.17 -8.10
N LYS A 122 2.60 -6.50 -7.82
CA LYS A 122 3.26 -6.22 -6.54
C LYS A 122 3.37 -4.71 -6.32
N LEU A 123 3.77 -3.94 -7.32
CA LEU A 123 3.85 -2.48 -7.22
C LEU A 123 2.48 -1.84 -7.00
N ALA A 124 1.44 -2.30 -7.69
CA ALA A 124 0.07 -1.83 -7.48
C ALA A 124 -0.40 -2.12 -6.04
N LEU A 125 -0.17 -3.35 -5.56
CA LEU A 125 -0.50 -3.75 -4.19
C LEU A 125 0.23 -2.91 -3.15
N LEU A 126 1.54 -2.72 -3.31
CA LEU A 126 2.36 -1.91 -2.41
C LEU A 126 1.92 -0.44 -2.42
N SER A 127 1.53 0.08 -3.60
CA SER A 127 1.01 1.45 -3.74
C SER A 127 -0.30 1.63 -2.98
N ASP A 128 -1.25 0.70 -3.11
CA ASP A 128 -2.52 0.77 -2.41
C ASP A 128 -2.35 0.57 -0.89
N LEU A 129 -1.44 -0.31 -0.45
CA LEU A 129 -1.08 -0.43 0.96
C LEU A 129 -0.47 0.87 1.52
N ASN A 130 0.47 1.48 0.78
CA ASN A 130 1.07 2.74 1.21
C ASN A 130 0.00 3.84 1.36
N ARG A 131 -0.96 3.91 0.43
CA ARG A 131 -2.08 4.85 0.51
C ARG A 131 -2.95 4.62 1.76
N SER A 132 -3.25 3.36 2.10
CA SER A 132 -3.98 3.03 3.32
C SER A 132 -3.25 3.50 4.58
N ILE A 133 -1.92 3.31 4.65
CA ILE A 133 -1.11 3.79 5.77
C ILE A 133 -1.08 5.32 5.82
N ASP A 134 -0.85 6.00 4.69
CA ASP A 134 -0.83 7.46 4.61
C ASP A 134 -2.17 8.07 5.06
N SER A 135 -3.28 7.47 4.63
CA SER A 135 -4.63 7.92 4.97
C SER A 135 -4.90 7.78 6.47
N PHE A 136 -4.40 6.71 7.09
CA PHE A 136 -4.48 6.54 8.54
C PHE A 136 -3.62 7.58 9.28
N GLU A 137 -2.37 7.78 8.86
CA GLU A 137 -1.48 8.77 9.51
C GLU A 137 -2.02 10.21 9.41
N GLU A 138 -2.65 10.57 8.28
CA GLU A 138 -3.26 11.90 8.10
C GLU A 138 -4.44 12.14 9.04
N LEU A 139 -5.33 11.15 9.18
CA LEU A 139 -6.50 11.24 10.05
C LEU A 139 -6.13 11.41 11.54
N HIS A 140 -4.92 11.00 11.93
CA HIS A 140 -4.46 10.97 13.32
C HIS A 140 -3.32 11.94 13.65
N ARG A 141 -2.96 12.85 12.74
CA ARG A 141 -1.92 13.88 12.96
C ARG A 141 -2.39 15.05 13.85
N ARG A 142 -3.66 15.09 14.27
CA ARG A 142 -4.27 16.24 14.95
C ARG A 142 -4.16 16.18 16.46
#